data_AF-A0A2C9LMI6-F1
#
_entry.id   AF-A0A2C9LMI6-F1
#
_cell.length_a   1.000
_cell.length_b   1.000
_cell.length_c   1.000
_cell.angle_alpha   90.00
_cell.angle_beta   90.00
_cell.angle_gamma   90.00
#
_symmetry.space_group_name_H-M   'P 1'
#
loop_
_entity.id
_entity.type
_entity.pdbx_description
1 polymer ?
#
loop_
_entity_poly.entity_id
_entity_poly.type
_entity_poly.pdbx_seq_one_letter_code
_entity_poly.pdbx_strand_id
1 'polypeptide(L)'
;MSLPVLRQTADDKRHVDYRRNVNCNYEDADNGEEICASAFIGQYLYELWKNQCLCDVRIRVGKSSYLAHKIVLAAFSEVFCPNEPQKMPSLCFDVPHSTPDAVYQILLYLYTSEMELTDGILEEVLNAANFMGIWEVICLIKEILSKPTFDNFAVSSKPTFDNFAVSSKPTFDNFVVSSKPTFNNFA
;
A
#
# COMPACT_ATOMS: atom_id res chain seq x y z
N MET A 1 33.35 -35.37 30.64
CA MET A 1 33.91 -34.11 30.08
C MET A 1 32.75 -33.16 29.88
N SER A 2 32.75 -32.07 30.63
CA SER A 2 31.65 -31.11 30.74
C SER A 2 31.72 -30.07 29.62
N LEU A 3 30.58 -29.76 28.99
CA LEU A 3 30.43 -28.61 28.09
C LEU A 3 30.07 -27.36 28.90
N PRO A 4 30.57 -26.16 28.53
CA PRO A 4 30.32 -24.93 29.27
C PRO A 4 28.93 -24.35 28.96
N VAL A 5 28.29 -23.82 30.00
CA VAL A 5 27.09 -23.00 29.95
C VAL A 5 27.48 -21.57 29.58
N LEU A 6 26.88 -21.00 28.54
CA LEU A 6 26.87 -19.55 28.31
C LEU A 6 25.44 -19.04 28.43
N ARG A 7 25.28 -18.05 29.31
CA ARG A 7 24.03 -17.40 29.70
C ARG A 7 23.98 -16.01 29.08
N GLN A 8 22.83 -15.69 28.47
CA GLN A 8 22.21 -14.36 28.24
C GLN A 8 22.94 -13.27 27.43
N THR A 9 22.22 -12.65 26.48
CA THR A 9 21.72 -11.26 26.62
C THR A 9 20.52 -10.99 25.70
N ALA A 10 19.61 -10.15 26.19
CA ALA A 10 18.43 -9.62 25.52
C ALA A 10 18.77 -8.39 24.64
N ASP A 11 17.81 -8.04 23.78
CA ASP A 11 17.62 -6.77 23.06
C ASP A 11 18.67 -6.30 22.05
N ASP A 12 18.31 -6.32 20.76
CA ASP A 12 18.64 -5.22 19.84
C ASP A 12 17.60 -5.14 18.70
N LYS A 13 16.48 -4.43 18.93
CA LYS A 13 15.54 -4.01 17.88
C LYS A 13 16.13 -2.80 17.15
N ARG A 14 16.92 -3.03 16.10
CA ARG A 14 17.29 -1.96 15.17
C ARG A 14 16.17 -1.70 14.18
N HIS A 15 15.23 -0.84 14.57
CA HIS A 15 14.34 -0.16 13.65
C HIS A 15 15.17 0.89 12.90
N VAL A 16 15.61 0.55 11.69
CA VAL A 16 16.31 1.49 10.81
C VAL A 16 15.26 2.40 10.19
N ASP A 17 15.21 3.65 10.68
CA ASP A 17 14.35 4.70 10.14
C ASP A 17 14.94 5.16 8.79
N TYR A 18 14.32 4.76 7.67
CA TYR A 18 14.79 5.08 6.32
C TYR A 18 14.33 6.47 5.83
N ARG A 19 13.91 7.38 6.72
CA ARG A 19 13.51 8.73 6.29
C ARG A 19 14.69 9.70 6.17
N ARG A 20 14.96 10.03 4.90
CA ARG A 20 15.21 11.37 4.29
C ARG A 20 16.60 11.68 3.70
N ASN A 21 16.50 12.13 2.44
CA ASN A 21 17.34 13.07 1.68
C ASN A 21 18.67 12.59 1.09
N VAL A 22 18.72 12.60 -0.25
CA VAL A 22 19.91 13.05 -0.97
C VAL A 22 19.49 14.03 -2.06
N ASN A 23 19.61 15.32 -1.76
CA ASN A 23 19.62 16.38 -2.77
C ASN A 23 21.02 16.36 -3.40
N CYS A 24 21.14 16.14 -4.71
CA CYS A 24 22.42 16.18 -5.41
C CYS A 24 22.39 17.35 -6.41
N ASN A 25 22.91 18.50 -5.99
CA ASN A 25 23.26 19.56 -6.92
C ASN A 25 24.52 19.11 -7.69
N TYR A 26 24.44 19.03 -9.01
CA TYR A 26 25.62 18.96 -9.88
C TYR A 26 25.75 20.32 -10.57
N GLU A 27 26.81 21.05 -10.23
CA GLU A 27 27.15 22.30 -10.90
C GLU A 27 27.98 22.04 -12.17
N ASP A 28 27.73 22.93 -13.14
CA ASP A 28 28.52 23.33 -14.32
C ASP A 28 28.51 22.48 -15.60
N ALA A 29 27.90 22.98 -16.69
CA ALA A 29 28.50 23.97 -17.60
C ALA A 29 27.61 24.21 -18.85
N ASP A 30 27.38 25.50 -19.12
CA ASP A 30 26.94 26.19 -20.35
C ASP A 30 26.59 25.33 -21.60
N ASN A 31 25.29 25.36 -21.97
CA ASN A 31 24.76 25.66 -23.32
C ASN A 31 23.23 25.76 -23.21
N GLY A 32 22.66 26.91 -23.56
CA GLY A 32 21.27 27.32 -23.31
C GLY A 32 20.15 26.50 -23.98
N GLU A 33 19.94 25.29 -23.49
CA GLU A 33 18.66 24.57 -23.54
C GLU A 33 18.33 24.25 -22.09
N GLU A 34 17.15 24.64 -21.61
CA GLU A 34 16.71 24.35 -20.24
C GLU A 34 16.46 22.84 -20.12
N ILE A 35 17.54 22.07 -19.96
CA ILE A 35 17.50 20.64 -19.66
C ILE A 35 16.93 20.55 -18.25
N CYS A 36 15.65 20.18 -18.17
CA CYS A 36 14.97 19.95 -16.92
C CYS A 36 15.82 19.01 -16.05
N ALA A 37 16.27 19.56 -14.92
CA ALA A 37 17.22 18.99 -13.99
C ALA A 37 16.93 17.51 -13.70
N SER A 38 17.94 16.67 -13.93
CA SER A 38 18.02 15.24 -13.57
C SER A 38 16.70 14.65 -13.04
N ALA A 39 15.83 14.15 -13.92
CA ALA A 39 14.65 13.44 -13.47
C ALA A 39 15.09 12.32 -12.52
N PHE A 40 14.44 12.22 -11.36
CA PHE A 40 14.72 11.17 -10.39
C PHE A 40 14.63 9.81 -11.10
N ILE A 41 15.56 8.89 -10.82
CA ILE A 41 15.63 7.58 -11.49
C ILE A 41 14.28 6.83 -11.46
N GLY A 42 13.47 7.05 -10.42
CA GLY A 42 12.11 6.50 -10.32
C GLY A 42 11.19 6.91 -11.47
N GLN A 43 11.29 8.14 -12.00
CA GLN A 43 10.46 8.59 -13.12
C GLN A 43 10.79 7.82 -14.41
N TYR A 44 12.07 7.56 -14.68
CA TYR A 44 12.46 6.72 -15.81
C TYR A 44 12.03 5.27 -15.63
N LEU A 45 12.13 4.72 -14.42
CA LEU A 45 11.66 3.37 -14.10
C LEU A 45 10.14 3.23 -14.27
N TYR A 46 9.38 4.26 -13.87
CA TYR A 46 7.93 4.31 -14.10
C TYR A 46 7.60 4.32 -15.60
N GLU A 47 8.27 5.16 -16.40
CA GLU A 47 8.04 5.20 -17.85
C GLU A 47 8.40 3.87 -18.53
N LEU A 48 9.49 3.22 -18.12
CA LEU A 48 9.83 1.87 -18.60
C LEU A 48 8.72 0.86 -18.25
N TRP A 49 8.20 0.90 -17.03
CA TRP A 49 7.13 0.00 -16.59
C TRP A 49 5.83 0.25 -17.35
N LYS A 50 5.42 1.51 -17.48
CA LYS A 50 4.23 1.91 -18.23
C LYS A 50 4.29 1.45 -19.70
N ASN A 51 5.47 1.55 -20.31
CA ASN A 51 5.72 1.10 -21.68
C ASN A 51 6.08 -0.39 -21.79
N GLN A 52 6.07 -1.14 -20.67
CA GLN A 52 6.41 -2.56 -20.59
C GLN A 52 7.78 -2.90 -21.19
N CYS A 53 8.72 -1.95 -21.12
CA CYS A 53 10.08 -2.08 -21.62
C CYS A 53 10.99 -2.60 -20.52
N LEU A 54 11.93 -3.49 -20.87
CA LEU A 54 12.94 -4.05 -19.96
C LEU A 54 12.40 -4.80 -18.73
N CYS A 55 11.08 -5.06 -18.66
CA CYS A 55 10.52 -5.89 -17.61
C CYS A 55 11.06 -7.33 -17.70
N ASP A 56 11.61 -7.81 -16.59
CA ASP A 56 12.36 -9.06 -16.49
C ASP A 56 11.78 -10.00 -15.42
N VAL A 57 10.52 -9.76 -15.03
CA VAL A 57 9.70 -10.65 -14.19
C VAL A 57 8.23 -10.55 -14.57
N ARG A 58 7.52 -11.68 -14.49
CA ARG A 58 6.07 -11.78 -14.66
C ARG A 58 5.40 -12.17 -13.33
N ILE A 59 4.43 -11.38 -12.90
CA ILE A 59 3.63 -11.62 -11.70
C ILE A 59 2.26 -12.11 -12.14
N ARG A 60 1.80 -13.26 -11.66
CA ARG A 60 0.51 -13.84 -12.01
C ARG A 60 -0.46 -13.77 -10.85
N VAL A 61 -1.71 -13.40 -11.15
CA VAL A 61 -2.80 -13.33 -10.17
C VAL A 61 -4.05 -13.88 -10.81
N GLY A 62 -4.42 -15.11 -10.45
CA GLY A 62 -5.50 -15.84 -11.11
C GLY A 62 -5.23 -15.99 -12.62
N LYS A 63 -6.05 -15.33 -13.45
CA LYS A 63 -5.94 -15.35 -14.92
C LYS A 63 -5.18 -14.15 -15.49
N SER A 64 -4.85 -13.16 -14.66
CA SER A 64 -4.16 -11.94 -15.08
C SER A 64 -2.66 -12.05 -14.82
N SER A 65 -1.88 -11.26 -15.55
CA SER A 65 -0.44 -11.15 -15.29
C SER A 65 0.10 -9.76 -15.57
N TYR A 66 1.08 -9.35 -14.78
CA TYR A 66 1.79 -8.08 -14.90
C TYR A 66 3.26 -8.32 -15.20
N LEU A 67 3.87 -7.45 -15.99
CA LEU A 67 5.32 -7.39 -16.13
C LEU A 67 5.86 -6.29 -15.21
N ALA A 68 7.03 -6.51 -14.62
CA ALA A 68 7.71 -5.56 -13.76
C ALA A 68 9.23 -5.71 -13.88
N HIS A 69 9.97 -4.88 -13.16
CA HIS A 69 11.42 -4.94 -13.04
C HIS A 69 11.82 -5.57 -11.70
N LYS A 70 12.68 -6.58 -11.75
CA LYS A 70 13.26 -7.21 -10.56
C LYS A 70 14.01 -6.22 -9.69
N ILE A 71 14.71 -5.25 -10.29
CA ILE A 71 15.45 -4.23 -9.53
C ILE A 71 14.53 -3.37 -8.67
N VAL A 72 13.32 -3.07 -9.15
CA VAL A 72 12.33 -2.32 -8.36
C VAL A 72 11.79 -3.21 -7.25
N LEU A 73 11.39 -4.45 -7.55
CA LEU A 73 10.94 -5.37 -6.50
C LEU A 73 12.01 -5.61 -5.43
N ALA A 74 13.27 -5.77 -5.82
CA ALA A 74 14.42 -5.96 -4.95
C ALA A 74 14.67 -4.77 -4.03
N ALA A 75 14.46 -3.54 -4.51
CA ALA A 75 14.68 -2.33 -3.73
C ALA A 75 13.69 -2.22 -2.55
N PHE A 76 12.51 -2.82 -2.65
CA PHE A 76 11.43 -2.72 -1.65
C PHE A 76 11.14 -4.03 -0.91
N SER A 77 11.85 -5.11 -1.22
CA SER A 77 11.55 -6.44 -0.66
C SER A 77 12.78 -7.34 -0.53
N GLU A 78 13.01 -7.80 0.69
CA GLU A 78 14.00 -8.83 0.98
C GLU A 78 13.61 -10.21 0.40
N VAL A 79 12.34 -10.43 0.02
CA VAL A 79 11.92 -11.66 -0.69
C VAL A 79 12.58 -11.72 -2.07
N PHE A 80 12.75 -10.57 -2.72
CA PHE A 80 13.35 -10.48 -4.06
C PHE A 80 14.86 -10.14 -4.03
N CYS A 81 15.37 -9.60 -2.91
CA CYS A 81 16.80 -9.35 -2.67
C CYS A 81 17.22 -9.77 -1.25
N PRO A 82 17.34 -11.08 -0.96
CA PRO A 82 17.69 -11.56 0.37
C PRO A 82 19.15 -11.25 0.72
N ASN A 83 19.40 -10.97 2.00
CA ASN A 83 20.73 -10.72 2.55
C ASN A 83 21.63 -11.97 2.57
N GLU A 84 21.05 -13.15 2.38
CA GLU A 84 21.77 -14.42 2.28
C GLU A 84 21.79 -14.94 0.84
N PRO A 85 22.85 -15.67 0.42
CA PRO A 85 22.91 -16.24 -0.92
C PRO A 85 21.76 -17.22 -1.15
N GLN A 86 20.74 -16.79 -1.88
CA GLN A 86 19.64 -17.63 -2.34
C GLN A 86 19.63 -17.75 -3.86
N LYS A 87 18.98 -18.80 -4.33
CA LYS A 87 18.69 -19.00 -5.75
C LYS A 87 17.89 -17.79 -6.26
N MET A 88 18.32 -17.20 -7.37
CA MET A 88 17.62 -16.04 -7.96
C MET A 88 16.11 -16.32 -8.08
N PRO A 89 15.24 -15.36 -7.73
CA PRO A 89 13.81 -15.54 -7.84
C PRO A 89 13.41 -15.87 -9.28
N SER A 90 12.38 -16.70 -9.43
CA SER A 90 11.88 -17.16 -10.71
C SER A 90 11.49 -15.99 -11.62
N LEU A 91 11.70 -16.16 -12.93
CA LEU A 91 11.24 -15.20 -13.95
C LEU A 91 9.71 -15.00 -13.92
N CYS A 92 8.98 -15.88 -13.24
CA CYS A 92 7.55 -15.76 -13.03
C CYS A 92 7.11 -16.39 -11.70
N PHE A 93 6.16 -15.74 -11.00
CA PHE A 93 5.58 -16.25 -9.76
C PHE A 93 4.09 -15.90 -9.64
N ASP A 94 3.36 -16.66 -8.83
CA ASP A 94 1.93 -16.45 -8.55
C ASP A 94 1.75 -15.76 -7.19
N VAL A 95 0.86 -14.78 -7.12
CA VAL A 95 0.44 -14.14 -5.87
C VAL A 95 -0.88 -14.77 -5.40
N PRO A 96 -0.88 -15.58 -4.33
CA PRO A 96 -2.08 -16.23 -3.84
C PRO A 96 -2.97 -15.26 -3.06
N HIS A 97 -4.27 -15.59 -2.94
CA HIS A 97 -5.23 -14.89 -2.08
C HIS A 97 -5.32 -13.37 -2.30
N SER A 98 -5.12 -12.93 -3.54
CA SER A 98 -5.20 -11.53 -3.93
C SER A 98 -5.91 -11.37 -5.27
N THR A 99 -6.22 -10.12 -5.64
CA THR A 99 -6.86 -9.75 -6.90
C THR A 99 -5.88 -9.04 -7.84
N PRO A 100 -6.16 -9.02 -9.15
CA PRO A 100 -5.36 -8.24 -10.09
C PRO A 100 -5.28 -6.76 -9.70
N ASP A 101 -6.36 -6.17 -9.19
CA ASP A 101 -6.41 -4.76 -8.78
C ASP A 101 -5.50 -4.49 -7.57
N ALA A 102 -5.55 -5.35 -6.55
CA ALA A 102 -4.67 -5.25 -5.39
C ALA A 102 -3.18 -5.30 -5.76
N VAL A 103 -2.79 -6.21 -6.64
CA VAL A 103 -1.40 -6.30 -7.11
C VAL A 103 -1.02 -5.10 -7.99
N TYR A 104 -1.95 -4.58 -8.80
CA TYR A 104 -1.71 -3.36 -9.57
C TYR A 104 -1.45 -2.16 -8.65
N GLN A 105 -2.24 -1.98 -7.59
CA GLN A 105 -2.03 -0.90 -6.63
C GLN A 105 -0.68 -1.00 -5.92
N ILE A 106 -0.23 -2.20 -5.58
CA ILE A 106 1.13 -2.41 -5.04
C ILE A 106 2.18 -2.01 -6.08
N LEU A 107 2.05 -2.45 -7.33
CA LEU A 107 3.00 -2.06 -8.38
C LEU A 107 3.01 -0.54 -8.60
N LEU A 108 1.84 0.09 -8.65
CA LEU A 108 1.72 1.54 -8.76
C LEU A 108 2.51 2.23 -7.64
N TYR A 109 2.31 1.80 -6.38
CA TYR A 109 3.07 2.30 -5.23
C TYR A 109 4.59 2.19 -5.42
N LEU A 110 5.09 1.03 -5.88
CA LEU A 110 6.53 0.83 -6.05
C LEU A 110 7.15 1.77 -7.08
N TYR A 111 6.39 2.21 -8.10
CA TYR A 111 6.90 3.11 -9.13
C TYR A 111 6.58 4.59 -8.89
N THR A 112 5.51 4.92 -8.16
CA THR A 112 5.01 6.31 -8.02
C THR A 112 4.92 6.79 -6.58
N SER A 113 5.03 5.88 -5.60
CA SER A 113 4.70 6.13 -4.18
C SER A 113 3.24 6.50 -3.93
N GLU A 114 2.34 6.20 -4.87
CA GLU A 114 0.90 6.49 -4.77
C GLU A 114 0.08 5.18 -4.81
N MET A 115 -1.07 5.18 -4.13
CA MET A 115 -2.05 4.09 -4.17
C MET A 115 -3.46 4.66 -4.13
N GLU A 116 -4.37 4.02 -4.85
CA GLU A 116 -5.81 4.27 -4.77
C GLU A 116 -6.45 3.11 -4.01
N LEU A 117 -6.72 3.33 -2.72
CA LEU A 117 -7.25 2.31 -1.83
C LEU A 117 -8.74 2.51 -1.58
N THR A 118 -9.49 1.40 -1.62
CA THR A 118 -10.89 1.32 -1.19
C THR A 118 -11.04 0.18 -0.20
N ASP A 119 -12.04 0.26 0.69
CA ASP A 119 -12.27 -0.77 1.72
C ASP A 119 -12.41 -2.18 1.13
N GLY A 120 -12.97 -2.29 -0.07
CA GLY A 120 -13.19 -3.56 -0.77
C GLY A 120 -11.94 -4.26 -1.31
N ILE A 121 -10.76 -3.64 -1.24
CA ILE A 121 -9.50 -4.25 -1.70
C ILE A 121 -8.43 -4.36 -0.61
N LEU A 122 -8.68 -3.81 0.59
CA LEU A 122 -7.65 -3.71 1.64
C LEU A 122 -7.13 -5.08 2.07
N GLU A 123 -7.99 -6.08 2.21
CA GLU A 123 -7.59 -7.42 2.63
C GLU A 123 -6.69 -8.08 1.56
N GLU A 124 -7.06 -7.95 0.28
CA GLU A 124 -6.29 -8.53 -0.82
C GLU A 124 -4.97 -7.80 -1.09
N VAL A 125 -4.93 -6.48 -0.87
CA VAL A 125 -3.68 -5.71 -0.86
C VAL A 125 -2.79 -6.16 0.28
N LEU A 126 -3.33 -6.36 1.48
CA LEU A 126 -2.57 -6.86 2.63
C LEU A 126 -2.01 -8.26 2.35
N ASN A 127 -2.80 -9.17 1.78
CA ASN A 127 -2.36 -10.52 1.43
C ASN A 127 -1.23 -10.50 0.40
N ALA A 128 -1.37 -9.71 -0.68
CA ALA A 128 -0.32 -9.58 -1.69
C ALA A 128 0.94 -8.93 -1.12
N ALA A 129 0.83 -7.88 -0.31
CA ALA A 129 1.97 -7.19 0.29
C ALA A 129 2.76 -8.11 1.24
N ASN A 130 2.07 -8.92 2.05
CA ASN A 130 2.70 -9.94 2.89
C ASN A 130 3.45 -10.98 2.05
N PHE A 131 2.83 -11.47 0.97
CA PHE A 131 3.46 -12.45 0.08
C PHE A 131 4.68 -11.87 -0.64
N MET A 132 4.57 -10.64 -1.13
CA MET A 132 5.62 -9.94 -1.87
C MET A 132 6.69 -9.34 -0.96
N GLY A 133 6.49 -9.36 0.37
CA GLY A 133 7.44 -8.80 1.34
C GLY A 133 7.56 -7.27 1.32
N ILE A 134 6.52 -6.55 0.92
CA ILE A 134 6.54 -5.07 0.84
C ILE A 134 6.07 -4.47 2.17
N TRP A 135 7.01 -4.34 3.12
CA TRP A 135 6.70 -3.99 4.50
C TRP A 135 5.99 -2.64 4.68
N GLU A 136 6.38 -1.63 3.90
CA GLU A 136 5.77 -0.30 3.98
C GLU A 136 4.27 -0.33 3.67
N VAL A 137 3.87 -1.10 2.64
CA VAL A 137 2.47 -1.31 2.30
C VAL A 137 1.76 -2.11 3.39
N ILE A 138 2.39 -3.15 3.97
CA ILE A 138 1.82 -3.91 5.08
C ILE A 138 1.49 -3.00 6.27
N CYS A 139 2.42 -2.12 6.64
CA CYS A 139 2.21 -1.15 7.71
C CYS A 139 1.08 -0.17 7.38
N LEU A 140 1.07 0.39 6.17
CA LEU A 140 0.05 1.32 5.71
C LEU A 140 -1.36 0.69 5.81
N ILE A 141 -1.56 -0.50 5.25
CA ILE A 141 -2.87 -1.15 5.24
C ILE A 141 -3.33 -1.54 6.65
N LYS A 142 -2.41 -2.04 7.51
CA LYS A 142 -2.74 -2.32 8.91
C LYS A 142 -3.15 -1.05 9.67
N GLU A 143 -2.49 0.07 9.40
CA GLU A 143 -2.85 1.35 10.00
C GLU A 143 -4.26 1.78 9.56
N ILE A 144 -4.58 1.68 8.28
CA ILE A 144 -5.92 1.97 7.74
C ILE A 144 -6.96 1.06 8.41
N LEU A 145 -6.75 -0.25 8.43
CA LEU A 145 -7.67 -1.22 9.03
C LEU A 145 -7.85 -1.04 10.56
N SER A 146 -6.86 -0.47 11.25
CA SER A 146 -6.94 -0.17 12.68
C SER A 146 -7.75 1.08 13.01
N LYS A 147 -7.98 1.95 12.02
CA LYS A 147 -8.75 3.18 12.16
C LYS A 147 -10.11 2.94 11.49
N PRO A 148 -11.20 2.75 12.23
CA PRO A 148 -12.51 2.62 11.62
C PRO A 148 -12.81 3.90 10.81
N THR A 149 -12.85 3.78 9.48
CA THR A 149 -13.38 4.79 8.59
C THR A 149 -14.89 4.81 8.77
N PHE A 150 -15.45 5.99 9.04
CA PHE A 150 -16.90 6.21 9.07
C PHE A 150 -17.44 6.31 7.63
N ASP A 151 -17.05 5.40 6.74
CA ASP A 151 -17.49 5.45 5.36
C ASP A 151 -18.67 4.51 5.17
N ASN A 152 -19.84 5.15 5.20
CA ASN A 152 -21.12 4.71 4.67
C ASN A 152 -21.43 3.23 4.91
N PHE A 153 -21.95 2.96 6.10
CA PHE A 153 -22.92 1.89 6.27
C PHE A 153 -23.95 2.09 5.15
N ALA A 154 -23.85 1.31 4.08
CA ALA A 154 -24.95 1.10 3.16
C ALA A 154 -26.00 0.37 3.99
N VAL A 155 -26.76 1.16 4.76
CA VAL A 155 -27.95 0.74 5.45
C VAL A 155 -28.97 0.49 4.34
N SER A 156 -28.82 -0.64 3.64
CA SER A 156 -29.83 -1.16 2.71
C SER A 156 -31.09 -1.61 3.45
N SER A 157 -31.13 -1.45 4.77
CA SER A 157 -32.29 -1.64 5.62
C SER A 157 -32.56 -0.34 6.40
N LYS A 158 -33.37 0.57 5.85
CA LYS A 158 -33.87 1.81 6.50
C LYS A 158 -33.55 1.86 8.00
N PRO A 159 -32.72 2.79 8.51
CA PRO A 159 -32.41 2.82 9.93
C PRO A 159 -33.71 3.03 10.71
N THR A 160 -34.13 2.03 11.48
CA THR A 160 -35.19 2.17 12.48
C THR A 160 -34.58 2.82 13.70
N PHE A 161 -34.88 4.10 13.88
CA PHE A 161 -34.60 4.80 15.13
C PHE A 161 -35.75 4.51 16.09
N ASP A 162 -35.52 3.64 17.06
CA ASP A 162 -36.41 3.51 18.20
C ASP A 162 -36.24 4.77 19.07
N ASN A 163 -37.29 5.60 19.12
CA ASN A 163 -37.33 6.77 19.98
C ASN A 163 -37.25 6.32 21.45
N PHE A 164 -36.06 6.32 22.05
CA PHE A 164 -35.98 6.35 23.51
C PHE A 164 -36.52 7.70 23.94
N ALA A 165 -37.60 7.71 24.72
CA ALA A 165 -38.23 8.92 25.22
C ALA A 165 -37.26 9.70 26.11
N VAL A 166 -36.44 10.55 25.50
CA VAL A 166 -35.63 11.53 26.22
C VAL A 166 -36.43 12.83 26.19
N SER A 167 -36.83 13.30 27.37
CA SER A 167 -37.67 14.48 27.59
C SER A 167 -37.02 15.81 27.21
N SER A 168 -35.84 15.79 26.59
CA SER A 168 -35.12 16.96 26.10
C SER A 168 -35.03 16.91 24.58
N LYS A 169 -35.55 17.96 23.92
CA LYS A 169 -35.53 18.13 22.45
C LYS A 169 -34.09 17.95 21.92
N PRO A 170 -33.83 17.01 21.01
CA PRO A 170 -32.55 16.96 20.32
C PRO A 170 -32.43 18.15 19.36
N THR A 171 -31.32 18.87 19.44
CA THR A 171 -30.89 19.82 18.41
C THR A 171 -30.14 19.03 17.33
N PHE A 172 -30.67 19.02 16.11
CA PHE A 172 -29.96 18.50 14.95
C PHE A 172 -29.35 19.68 14.19
N ASP A 173 -28.02 19.71 14.10
CA ASP A 173 -27.33 20.63 13.20
C ASP A 173 -27.53 20.11 11.77
N ASN A 174 -28.13 20.94 10.92
CA ASN A 174 -28.57 20.59 9.58
C ASN A 174 -27.43 20.06 8.71
N PHE A 175 -27.33 18.75 8.51
CA PHE A 175 -26.61 18.20 7.38
C PHE A 175 -27.49 18.40 6.13
N VAL A 176 -26.94 18.99 5.08
CA VAL A 176 -27.62 19.14 3.79
C VAL A 176 -27.82 17.74 3.20
N VAL A 177 -28.94 17.10 3.53
CA VAL A 177 -29.42 15.90 2.86
C VAL A 177 -30.27 16.37 1.69
N SER A 178 -29.88 16.01 0.47
CA SER A 178 -30.55 16.38 -0.78
C SER A 178 -31.97 15.79 -0.95
N SER A 179 -32.49 15.12 0.08
CA SER A 179 -33.86 14.60 0.13
C SER A 179 -34.43 14.82 1.53
N LYS A 180 -35.59 15.50 1.62
CA LYS A 180 -36.30 15.73 2.88
C LYS A 180 -36.61 14.40 3.58
N PRO A 181 -36.26 14.22 4.86
CA PRO A 181 -36.67 13.04 5.60
C PRO A 181 -38.19 13.02 5.80
N THR A 182 -38.82 11.87 5.58
CA THR A 182 -40.23 11.62 5.91
C THR A 182 -40.32 11.00 7.31
N PHE A 183 -41.06 11.65 8.21
CA PHE A 183 -41.38 11.15 9.53
C PHE A 183 -42.80 10.56 9.52
N ASN A 184 -42.94 9.27 9.81
CA ASN A 184 -44.25 8.64 10.02
C ASN A 184 -44.51 8.58 11.53
N ASN A 185 -45.43 9.41 12.02
CA ASN A 185 -45.98 9.26 13.36
C ASN A 185 -47.03 8.16 13.33
N PHE A 186 -46.77 7.03 14.01
CA PHE A 186 -47.85 6.09 14.35
C PHE A 186 -48.53 6.61 15.62
N ALA A 187 -49.85 6.76 15.53
CA ALA A 187 -50.74 7.14 16.63
C ALA A 187 -50.97 5.96 17.58
#